data_AF-A0A529FY41-F1
#
_entry.id   AF-A0A529FY41-F1
#
_cell.length_a   1.000
_cell.length_b   1.000
_cell.length_c   1.000
_cell.angle_alpha   90.00
_cell.angle_beta   90.00
_cell.angle_gamma   90.00
#
_symmetry.space_group_name_H-M   'P 1'
#
loop_
_entity.id
_entity.type
_entity.pdbx_description
1 polymer ?
#
loop_
_entity_poly.entity_id
_entity_poly.type
_entity_poly.pdbx_seq_one_letter_code
_entity_poly.pdbx_strand_id
1 'polypeptide(L)'
;MRRVVVTGLGLVSPFGMGFEHSWKELLTGRSAAKRVTEFEVEDLACKIAHVIPRGDGSNGTLNPEAVLEPKELRKIGDFILYGIVAADEALKDS
;
A
#
# COMPACT_ATOMS: atom_id res chain seq x y z
N MET A 1 30.98 -1.89 18.16
CA MET A 1 29.70 -1.76 17.42
C MET A 1 29.62 -2.85 16.37
N ARG A 2 28.42 -3.38 16.09
CA ARG A 2 28.19 -4.33 14.98
C ARG A 2 27.72 -3.58 13.74
N ARG A 3 28.10 -4.05 12.55
CA ARG A 3 27.54 -3.55 11.28
C ARG A 3 26.12 -4.09 11.11
N VAL A 4 25.23 -3.24 10.63
CA VAL A 4 23.84 -3.58 10.26
C VAL A 4 23.67 -3.24 8.80
N VAL A 5 23.03 -4.13 8.04
CA VAL A 5 22.78 -3.98 6.60
C VAL A 5 21.28 -4.18 6.34
N VAL A 6 20.79 -3.60 5.24
CA VAL A 6 19.43 -3.82 4.75
C VAL A 6 19.47 -5.02 3.81
N THR A 7 18.63 -6.02 4.06
CA THR A 7 18.59 -7.26 3.26
C THR A 7 17.28 -7.44 2.51
N GLY A 8 16.19 -6.86 2.96
CA GLY A 8 14.89 -6.94 2.29
C GLY A 8 14.10 -5.64 2.37
N LEU A 9 13.29 -5.41 1.34
CA LEU A 9 12.42 -4.25 1.17
C LEU A 9 10.97 -4.70 0.96
N GLY A 10 10.04 -3.92 1.51
CA GLY A 10 8.62 -4.10 1.27
C GLY A 10 7.90 -2.78 1.31
N LEU A 11 6.94 -2.58 0.41
CA LEU A 11 6.31 -1.29 0.18
C LEU A 11 4.84 -1.44 -0.23
N VAL A 12 3.98 -0.79 0.55
CA VAL A 12 2.61 -0.47 0.15
C VAL A 12 2.53 1.04 -0.03
N SER A 13 2.23 1.48 -1.24
CA SER A 13 2.21 2.89 -1.61
C SER A 13 0.96 3.26 -2.41
N PRO A 14 0.72 4.55 -2.67
CA PRO A 14 -0.34 4.99 -3.58
C PRO A 14 -0.17 4.52 -5.03
N PHE A 15 1.01 4.04 -5.41
CA PHE A 15 1.21 3.39 -6.71
C PHE A 15 0.82 1.91 -6.69
N GLY A 16 0.70 1.30 -5.51
CA GLY A 16 0.34 -0.11 -5.34
C GLY A 16 1.15 -0.81 -4.25
N MET A 17 0.96 -2.12 -4.16
CA MET A 17 1.83 -3.02 -3.41
C MET A 17 3.03 -3.41 -4.26
N GLY A 18 4.13 -3.72 -3.60
CA GLY A 18 5.34 -4.18 -4.26
C GLY A 18 6.38 -3.07 -4.36
N PHE A 19 7.58 -3.30 -3.86
CA PHE A 19 8.72 -2.39 -3.97
C PHE A 19 9.05 -2.11 -5.43
N GLU A 20 9.31 -3.15 -6.23
CA GLU A 20 9.68 -3.00 -7.65
C GLU A 20 8.59 -2.28 -8.46
N HIS A 21 7.32 -2.65 -8.23
CA HIS A 21 6.20 -2.00 -8.90
C HIS A 21 6.11 -0.52 -8.54
N SER A 22 6.09 -0.21 -7.24
CA SER A 22 5.99 1.17 -6.73
C SER A 22 7.20 2.01 -7.17
N TRP A 23 8.40 1.44 -7.16
CA TRP A 23 9.63 2.11 -7.58
C TRP A 23 9.60 2.44 -9.07
N LYS A 24 9.18 1.49 -9.92
CA LYS A 24 9.03 1.73 -11.35
C LYS A 24 8.03 2.84 -11.64
N GLU A 25 6.88 2.84 -10.97
CA GLU A 25 5.87 3.89 -11.16
C GLU A 25 6.37 5.25 -10.67
N LEU A 26 7.07 5.30 -9.53
CA LEU A 26 7.68 6.53 -9.02
C LEU A 26 8.67 7.14 -10.03
N LEU A 27 9.50 6.30 -10.66
CA LEU A 27 10.47 6.73 -11.67
C LEU A 27 9.83 7.29 -12.95
N THR A 28 8.54 7.03 -13.20
CA THR A 28 7.83 7.66 -14.32
C THR A 28 7.58 9.15 -14.10
N GLY A 29 7.75 9.65 -12.87
CA GLY A 29 7.50 11.04 -12.49
C GLY A 29 6.01 11.42 -12.43
N ARG A 30 5.10 10.45 -12.55
CA ARG A 30 3.66 10.68 -12.41
C ARG A 30 3.26 10.80 -10.94
N SER A 31 2.20 11.57 -10.67
CA SER A 31 1.58 11.66 -9.34
C SER A 31 0.42 10.67 -9.24
N ALA A 32 0.32 9.98 -8.10
CA ALA A 32 -0.85 9.16 -7.76
C ALA A 32 -1.96 9.95 -7.04
N ALA A 33 -1.86 11.28 -6.99
CA ALA A 33 -2.92 12.12 -6.42
C ALA A 33 -4.19 11.99 -7.24
N LYS A 34 -5.32 11.73 -6.58
CA LYS A 34 -6.64 11.69 -7.19
C LYS A 34 -7.67 12.36 -6.27
N ARG A 35 -8.84 12.67 -6.84
CA ARG A 35 -10.00 13.05 -6.03
C ARG A 35 -10.40 11.87 -5.15
N VAL A 36 -10.68 12.13 -3.88
CA VAL A 36 -11.20 11.12 -2.96
C VAL A 36 -12.61 10.73 -3.38
N THR A 37 -12.88 9.43 -3.44
CA THR A 37 -14.19 8.85 -3.84
C THR A 37 -14.73 7.85 -2.83
N GLU A 38 -13.93 7.49 -1.83
CA GLU A 38 -14.24 6.51 -0.81
C GLU A 38 -15.23 7.06 0.23
N PHE A 39 -15.40 8.38 0.30
CA PHE A 39 -16.37 9.09 1.14
C PHE A 39 -16.72 10.47 0.53
N GLU A 40 -17.77 11.10 1.05
CA GLU A 40 -18.20 12.44 0.64
C GLU A 40 -17.18 13.51 1.05
N VAL A 41 -16.82 14.40 0.13
CA VAL A 41 -15.77 15.41 0.33
C VAL A 41 -16.20 16.83 -0.07
N GLU A 42 -17.44 17.06 -0.48
CA GLU A 42 -17.83 18.36 -1.02
C GLU A 42 -17.70 19.53 -0.04
N ASP A 43 -17.89 19.27 1.25
CA ASP A 43 -17.77 20.25 2.34
C ASP A 43 -16.33 20.40 2.88
N LEU A 44 -15.38 19.61 2.38
CA LEU A 44 -13.99 19.65 2.80
C LEU A 44 -13.18 20.67 2.00
N ALA A 45 -12.27 21.37 2.69
CA ALA A 45 -11.31 22.28 2.06
C ALA A 45 -10.33 21.55 1.13
N CYS A 46 -9.96 20.32 1.46
CA CYS A 46 -9.12 19.44 0.63
C CYS A 46 -9.92 18.21 0.20
N LYS A 47 -9.95 17.94 -1.11
CA LYS A 47 -10.77 16.90 -1.74
C LYS A 47 -9.94 15.84 -2.46
N ILE A 48 -8.62 15.89 -2.30
CA ILE A 48 -7.67 15.05 -3.00
C ILE A 48 -6.79 14.30 -2.00
N ALA A 49 -6.36 13.11 -2.39
CA ALA A 49 -5.42 12.30 -1.64
C ALA A 49 -4.66 11.37 -2.58
N HIS A 50 -3.60 10.76 -2.04
CA HIS A 50 -2.94 9.62 -2.65
C HIS A 50 -3.47 8.36 -1.97
N VAL A 51 -4.34 7.61 -2.65
CA VAL A 51 -4.98 6.42 -2.08
C VAL A 51 -4.34 5.16 -2.64
N ILE A 52 -4.11 4.17 -1.78
CA ILE A 52 -3.63 2.85 -2.19
C ILE A 52 -4.70 2.17 -3.05
N PRO A 53 -4.37 1.73 -4.28
CA PRO A 53 -5.34 1.10 -5.17
C PRO A 53 -5.79 -0.25 -4.60
N ARG A 54 -7.10 -0.49 -4.56
CA ARG A 54 -7.70 -1.77 -4.14
C ARG A 54 -8.10 -2.60 -5.36
N GLY A 55 -7.98 -3.92 -5.28
CA GLY A 55 -8.28 -4.82 -6.39
C GLY A 55 -8.04 -6.28 -6.04
N ASP A 56 -7.78 -7.09 -7.07
CA ASP A 56 -7.61 -8.55 -6.95
C ASP A 56 -6.17 -8.99 -6.65
N GLY A 57 -5.21 -8.06 -6.61
CA GLY A 57 -3.77 -8.35 -6.48
C GLY A 57 -3.00 -8.15 -7.79
N SER A 58 -3.69 -8.06 -8.92
CA SER A 58 -3.07 -7.78 -10.22
C SER A 58 -2.68 -6.30 -10.32
N ASN A 59 -1.68 -6.02 -11.16
CA ASN A 59 -1.20 -4.65 -11.45
C ASN A 59 -0.88 -3.82 -10.18
N GLY A 60 -0.36 -4.46 -9.14
CA GLY A 60 0.00 -3.79 -7.89
C GLY A 60 -1.19 -3.41 -7.00
N THR A 61 -2.41 -3.81 -7.31
CA THR A 61 -3.58 -3.50 -6.47
C THR A 61 -3.56 -4.30 -5.16
N LEU A 62 -3.97 -3.69 -4.05
CA LEU A 62 -4.08 -4.35 -2.75
C LEU A 62 -5.40 -5.11 -2.62
N ASN A 63 -5.29 -6.44 -2.48
CA ASN A 63 -6.39 -7.33 -2.11
C ASN A 63 -6.30 -7.68 -0.61
N PRO A 64 -7.16 -7.12 0.26
CA PRO A 64 -7.17 -7.43 1.69
C PRO A 64 -7.40 -8.92 1.99
N GLU A 65 -8.29 -9.55 1.23
CA GLU A 65 -8.76 -10.92 1.48
C GLU A 65 -7.70 -11.96 1.12
N ALA A 66 -6.71 -11.58 0.29
CA ALA A 66 -5.53 -12.39 0.05
C ALA A 66 -4.53 -12.37 1.22
N VAL A 67 -4.66 -11.41 2.15
CA VAL A 67 -3.73 -11.22 3.27
C VAL A 67 -4.29 -11.81 4.56
N LEU A 68 -5.57 -11.55 4.85
CA LEU A 68 -6.24 -12.00 6.05
C LEU A 68 -7.68 -12.43 5.74
N GLU A 69 -8.19 -13.38 6.52
CA GLU A 69 -9.59 -13.76 6.43
C GLU A 69 -10.52 -12.57 6.73
N PRO A 70 -11.70 -12.47 6.09
CA PRO A 70 -12.65 -11.36 6.28
C PRO A 70 -13.02 -11.08 7.74
N LYS A 71 -13.00 -12.11 8.59
CA LYS A 71 -13.29 -11.97 10.03
C LYS A 71 -12.19 -11.22 10.77
N GLU A 72 -10.93 -11.43 10.41
CA GLU A 72 -9.79 -10.74 11.03
C GLU A 72 -9.64 -9.32 10.48
N LEU A 73 -9.91 -9.11 9.19
CA LEU A 73 -9.91 -7.78 8.56
C LEU A 73 -10.83 -6.79 9.28
N ARG A 74 -12.01 -7.23 9.73
CA ARG A 74 -12.97 -6.38 10.46
C ARG A 74 -12.49 -5.95 11.85
N LYS A 75 -11.47 -6.61 12.40
CA LYS A 75 -10.92 -6.30 13.73
C LYS A 75 -9.77 -5.29 13.68
N ILE A 76 -9.25 -5.00 12.49
CA ILE A 76 -8.07 -4.17 12.32
C ILE A 76 -8.36 -2.93 11.47
N GLY A 77 -7.58 -1.88 11.69
CA GLY A 77 -7.55 -0.73 10.79
C GLY A 77 -6.65 -1.00 9.59
N ASP A 78 -6.87 -0.23 8.53
CA ASP A 78 -6.10 -0.31 7.28
C ASP A 78 -4.58 -0.14 7.48
N PHE A 79 -4.15 0.69 8.44
CA PHE A 79 -2.73 0.86 8.74
C PHE A 79 -2.06 -0.43 9.24
N ILE A 80 -2.80 -1.30 9.94
CA ILE A 80 -2.29 -2.61 10.38
C ILE A 80 -2.16 -3.53 9.18
N LEU A 81 -3.18 -3.56 8.32
CA LEU A 81 -3.14 -4.34 7.08
C LEU A 81 -1.95 -3.94 6.21
N TYR A 82 -1.71 -2.64 6.01
CA TYR A 82 -0.58 -2.15 5.22
C TYR A 82 0.77 -2.55 5.83
N GLY A 83 0.89 -2.48 7.16
CA GLY A 83 2.09 -2.93 7.87
C GLY A 83 2.35 -4.42 7.70
N ILE A 84 1.31 -5.25 7.78
CA ILE A 84 1.41 -6.71 7.56
C ILE A 84 1.90 -7.00 6.13
N VAL A 85 1.28 -6.36 5.13
CA VAL A 85 1.64 -6.59 3.72
C VAL A 85 3.08 -6.16 3.44
N ALA A 86 3.48 -4.96 3.86
CA ALA A 86 4.83 -4.48 3.63
C ALA A 86 5.88 -5.33 4.38
N ALA A 87 5.57 -5.79 5.59
CA ALA A 87 6.48 -6.65 6.35
C ALA A 87 6.61 -8.04 5.72
N ASP A 88 5.51 -8.64 5.26
CA ASP A 88 5.52 -9.93 4.57
C ASP A 88 6.31 -9.86 3.26
N GLU A 89 6.20 -8.77 2.51
CA GLU A 89 7.05 -8.53 1.34
C GLU A 89 8.53 -8.41 1.72
N ALA A 90 8.87 -7.59 2.71
CA ALA A 90 10.25 -7.38 3.13
C ALA A 90 10.92 -8.67 3.64
N LEU A 91 10.17 -9.55 4.29
CA LEU A 91 10.66 -10.86 4.73
C LEU A 91 10.85 -11.85 3.58
N LYS A 92 10.10 -11.72 2.49
CA LYS A 92 10.26 -12.54 1.29
C LYS A 92 11.42 -12.08 0.41
N ASP A 93 11.74 -10.79 0.45
CA ASP A 93 12.86 -10.18 -0.29
C ASP A 93 14.22 -10.40 0.39
N SER A 94 14.24 -10.59 1.72
CA SER A 94 15.47 -10.73 2.53
C SER A 94 16.20 -12.06 2.41
#